data_AF-A0A923TM46-F1
#
_entry.id   AF-A0A923TM46-F1
#
_cell.length_a   1.000
_cell.length_b   1.000
_cell.length_c   1.000
_cell.angle_alpha   90.00
_cell.angle_beta   90.00
_cell.angle_gamma   90.00
#
_symmetry.space_group_name_H-M   'P 1'
#
loop_
_entity.id
_entity.type
_entity.pdbx_description
1 polymer ?
#
loop_
_entity_poly.entity_id
_entity_poly.type
_entity_poly.pdbx_seq_one_letter_code
_entity_poly.pdbx_strand_id
1 'polypeptide(L)'
;KQIVYPSKTTQLTSEVQTLKAANPNLVLQSSYTPDAILSMKTYKELGFSPDMILANNAGFTDTDFIKTLGKDADYVITREVWALDLANRNPLIKQVNDLFSSRYKINFTGNSSRTFTGLMVLADALNRAGSTEPEAIRKALAATDIPGNKLIMPWKGVKFDATGQNTLGQGILVQIKDGKYHTVWPFSMASQEPIWPMPKWADRK
;
A
#
# COMPACT_ATOMS: atom_id res chain seq x y z
N LYS A 1 12.61 18.07 -8.44
CA LYS A 1 11.82 18.58 -9.61
C LYS A 1 10.45 17.91 -9.57
N GLN A 2 9.37 18.66 -9.71
CA GLN A 2 8.01 18.11 -9.79
C GLN A 2 7.58 18.00 -11.24
N ILE A 3 6.95 16.88 -11.62
CA ILE A 3 6.42 16.64 -12.96
C ILE A 3 4.98 16.17 -12.77
N VAL A 4 4.06 16.82 -13.47
CA VAL A 4 2.62 16.55 -13.43
C VAL A 4 2.15 16.15 -14.83
N TYR A 5 1.09 15.36 -14.90
CA TYR A 5 0.48 14.94 -16.16
C TYR A 5 -1.05 14.95 -16.06
N PRO A 6 -1.78 15.08 -17.18
CA PRO A 6 -3.25 15.06 -17.19
C PRO A 6 -3.81 13.70 -16.76
N SER A 7 -4.90 13.69 -15.99
CA SER A 7 -5.52 12.46 -15.43
C SER A 7 -6.12 11.49 -16.46
N LYS A 8 -6.22 11.91 -17.73
CA LYS A 8 -6.71 11.09 -18.86
C LYS A 8 -5.65 10.97 -19.95
N THR A 9 -4.38 11.08 -19.60
CA THR A 9 -3.31 10.96 -20.57
C THR A 9 -3.22 9.53 -21.12
N THR A 10 -2.90 9.41 -22.40
CA THR A 10 -2.67 8.13 -23.08
C THR A 10 -1.19 7.88 -23.35
N GLN A 11 -0.32 8.84 -23.05
CA GLN A 11 1.13 8.79 -23.24
C GLN A 11 1.86 9.59 -22.15
N LEU A 12 3.09 9.21 -21.84
CA LEU A 12 3.93 9.89 -20.83
C LEU A 12 5.34 10.23 -21.33
N THR A 13 5.57 10.16 -22.65
CA THR A 13 6.91 10.26 -23.24
C THR A 13 7.62 11.56 -22.85
N SER A 14 6.95 12.72 -22.90
CA SER A 14 7.53 14.02 -22.52
C SER A 14 7.92 14.09 -21.06
N GLU A 15 7.08 13.56 -20.18
CA GLU A 15 7.28 13.55 -18.74
C GLU A 15 8.46 12.64 -18.38
N VAL A 16 8.52 11.45 -18.99
CA VAL A 16 9.62 10.51 -18.78
C VAL A 16 10.94 11.03 -19.36
N GLN A 17 10.93 11.68 -20.53
CA GLN A 17 12.14 12.34 -21.05
C GLN A 17 12.63 13.43 -20.10
N THR A 18 11.71 14.20 -19.51
CA THR A 18 12.03 15.23 -18.52
C THR A 18 12.64 14.63 -17.26
N LEU A 19 12.14 13.48 -16.79
CA LEU A 19 12.74 12.71 -15.70
C LEU A 19 14.14 12.23 -16.07
N LYS A 20 14.28 11.59 -17.24
CA LYS A 20 15.56 11.05 -17.72
C LYS A 20 16.63 12.13 -17.83
N ALA A 21 16.30 13.29 -18.40
CA ALA A 21 17.22 14.42 -18.50
C ALA A 21 17.63 15.00 -17.14
N ALA A 22 16.75 14.91 -16.13
CA ALA A 22 17.08 15.31 -14.77
C ALA A 22 17.94 14.29 -14.01
N ASN A 23 18.08 13.06 -14.54
CA ASN A 23 18.87 11.95 -13.99
C ASN A 23 18.70 11.74 -12.47
N PRO A 24 17.47 11.60 -11.95
CA PRO A 24 17.25 11.43 -10.51
C PRO A 24 17.66 10.03 -10.04
N ASN A 25 18.21 9.93 -8.83
CA ASN A 25 18.37 8.64 -8.16
C ASN A 25 17.01 8.06 -7.72
N LEU A 26 16.07 8.91 -7.31
CA LEU A 26 14.77 8.52 -6.77
C LEU A 26 13.62 9.20 -7.51
N VAL A 27 12.60 8.41 -7.87
CA VAL A 27 11.30 8.91 -8.32
C VAL A 27 10.26 8.63 -7.25
N LEU A 28 9.67 9.71 -6.71
CA LEU A 28 8.49 9.63 -5.86
C LEU A 28 7.24 9.69 -6.74
N GLN A 29 6.47 8.62 -6.81
CA GLN A 29 5.38 8.51 -7.78
C GLN A 29 4.01 8.29 -7.13
N SER A 30 3.02 9.03 -7.61
CA SER A 30 1.61 8.85 -7.25
C SER A 30 0.81 8.77 -8.54
N SER A 31 0.22 7.61 -8.81
CA SER A 31 -0.47 7.32 -10.06
C SER A 31 -1.63 6.35 -9.80
N TYR A 32 -2.75 6.51 -10.52
CA TYR A 32 -3.78 5.48 -10.58
C TYR A 32 -3.33 4.31 -11.46
N THR A 33 -4.00 3.16 -11.37
CA THR A 33 -3.57 1.91 -12.01
C THR A 33 -3.23 2.06 -13.50
N PRO A 34 -4.05 2.71 -14.35
CA PRO A 34 -3.72 2.91 -15.76
C PRO A 34 -2.44 3.73 -15.97
N ASP A 35 -2.28 4.82 -15.21
CA ASP A 35 -1.13 5.73 -15.31
C ASP A 35 0.15 5.08 -14.80
N ALA A 36 0.05 4.27 -13.73
CA ALA A 36 1.18 3.54 -13.17
C ALA A 36 1.69 2.52 -14.19
N ILE A 37 0.79 1.75 -14.80
CA ILE A 37 1.12 0.80 -15.87
C ILE A 37 1.74 1.52 -17.07
N LEU A 38 1.13 2.63 -17.50
CA LEU A 38 1.64 3.45 -18.61
C LEU A 38 3.04 3.97 -18.31
N SER A 39 3.27 4.50 -17.10
CA SER A 39 4.57 5.00 -16.66
C SER A 39 5.65 3.93 -16.73
N MET A 40 5.39 2.74 -16.18
CA MET A 40 6.37 1.64 -16.18
C MET A 40 6.71 1.19 -17.60
N LYS A 41 5.71 1.10 -18.49
CA LYS A 41 5.93 0.80 -19.91
C LYS A 41 6.79 1.87 -20.59
N THR A 42 6.48 3.15 -20.39
CA THR A 42 7.26 4.26 -20.97
C THR A 42 8.67 4.36 -20.38
N TYR A 43 8.86 4.04 -19.09
CA TYR A 43 10.18 3.96 -18.46
C TYR A 43 11.05 2.92 -19.14
N LYS A 44 10.49 1.73 -19.40
CA LYS A 44 11.19 0.66 -20.10
C LYS A 44 11.47 1.03 -21.56
N GLU A 45 10.48 1.54 -22.28
CA GLU A 45 10.59 1.97 -23.69
C GLU A 45 11.72 3.00 -23.88
N LEU A 46 11.81 3.98 -22.99
CA LEU A 46 12.82 5.04 -23.08
C LEU A 46 14.14 4.69 -22.37
N GLY A 47 14.27 3.48 -21.82
CA GLY A 47 15.44 3.05 -21.05
C GLY A 47 15.70 3.93 -19.82
N PHE A 48 14.68 4.53 -19.23
CA PHE A 48 14.79 5.30 -18.00
C PHE A 48 14.71 4.37 -16.79
N SER A 49 15.82 4.24 -16.06
CA SER A 49 15.94 3.42 -14.85
C SER A 49 16.58 4.25 -13.73
N PRO A 50 15.77 4.97 -12.92
CA PRO A 50 16.29 5.57 -11.68
C PRO A 50 16.74 4.45 -10.74
N ASP A 51 17.49 4.80 -9.69
CA ASP A 51 17.94 3.82 -8.72
C ASP A 51 16.75 3.30 -7.88
N MET A 52 15.66 4.05 -7.74
CA MET A 52 14.40 3.61 -7.08
C MET A 52 13.20 4.37 -7.63
N ILE A 53 12.09 3.63 -7.63
CA ILE A 53 10.76 4.18 -7.66
C ILE A 53 10.16 3.91 -6.28
N LEU A 54 9.83 4.97 -5.55
CA LEU A 54 9.07 4.92 -4.31
C LEU A 54 7.68 5.48 -4.58
N ALA A 55 6.75 4.58 -4.84
CA ALA A 55 5.37 4.88 -5.12
C ALA A 55 4.53 5.08 -3.85
N ASN A 56 3.39 5.74 -4.03
CA ASN A 56 2.45 6.05 -2.95
C ASN A 56 1.13 5.27 -3.10
N ASN A 57 1.17 3.95 -2.87
CA ASN A 57 -0.02 3.09 -2.88
C ASN A 57 -0.77 3.16 -4.23
N ALA A 58 -2.10 3.30 -4.19
CA ALA A 58 -2.98 3.55 -5.32
C ALA A 58 -2.75 2.54 -6.46
N GLY A 59 -2.38 2.99 -7.65
CA GLY A 59 -2.18 2.11 -8.80
C GLY A 59 -1.08 1.09 -8.62
N PHE A 60 -0.15 1.31 -7.70
CA PHE A 60 1.01 0.43 -7.48
C PHE A 60 0.72 -0.73 -6.53
N THR A 61 -0.46 -0.77 -5.91
CA THR A 61 -0.91 -1.83 -4.99
C THR A 61 -2.18 -2.53 -5.51
N ASP A 62 -2.68 -2.09 -6.66
CA ASP A 62 -3.79 -2.71 -7.37
C ASP A 62 -3.39 -4.08 -7.93
N THR A 63 -4.30 -5.04 -7.87
CA THR A 63 -4.07 -6.40 -8.38
C THR A 63 -3.75 -6.44 -9.87
N ASP A 64 -4.27 -5.51 -10.66
CA ASP A 64 -4.03 -5.46 -12.10
C ASP A 64 -2.64 -4.90 -12.45
N PHE A 65 -1.94 -4.23 -11.54
CA PHE A 65 -0.61 -3.66 -11.79
C PHE A 65 0.43 -4.74 -12.09
N ILE A 66 0.65 -5.65 -11.13
CA ILE A 66 1.56 -6.79 -11.30
C ILE A 66 1.05 -7.72 -12.40
N LYS A 67 -0.25 -7.99 -12.45
CA LYS A 67 -0.85 -8.87 -13.47
C LYS A 67 -0.59 -8.36 -14.88
N THR A 68 -0.60 -7.04 -15.10
CA THR A 68 -0.40 -6.45 -16.44
C THR A 68 1.07 -6.31 -16.80
N LEU A 69 1.92 -5.92 -15.84
CA LEU A 69 3.35 -5.67 -16.09
C LEU A 69 4.22 -6.93 -15.98
N GLY A 70 3.76 -7.96 -15.27
CA GLY A 70 4.57 -9.12 -14.92
C GLY A 70 5.89 -8.69 -14.28
N LYS A 71 7.00 -9.20 -14.79
CA LYS A 71 8.36 -8.88 -14.31
C LYS A 71 8.75 -7.40 -14.41
N ASP A 72 8.07 -6.61 -15.25
CA ASP A 72 8.37 -5.19 -15.37
C ASP A 72 7.94 -4.39 -14.13
N ALA A 73 7.07 -4.96 -13.28
CA ALA A 73 6.69 -4.39 -11.99
C ALA A 73 7.74 -4.62 -10.89
N ASP A 74 8.66 -5.58 -11.05
CA ASP A 74 9.64 -5.90 -10.01
C ASP A 74 10.49 -4.68 -9.64
N TYR A 75 10.97 -4.71 -8.40
CA TYR A 75 11.80 -3.73 -7.71
C TYR A 75 11.11 -2.41 -7.34
N VAL A 76 9.91 -2.13 -7.84
CA VAL A 76 9.12 -0.98 -7.38
C VAL A 76 8.85 -1.12 -5.89
N ILE A 77 9.19 -0.07 -5.13
CA ILE A 77 8.82 0.07 -3.74
C ILE A 77 7.56 0.93 -3.68
N THR A 78 6.58 0.56 -2.87
CA THR A 78 5.38 1.36 -2.67
C THR A 78 5.00 1.41 -1.19
N ARG A 79 4.50 2.57 -0.76
CA ARG A 79 3.92 2.75 0.57
C ARG A 79 2.61 1.99 0.66
N GLU A 80 2.48 1.17 1.67
CA GLU A 80 1.27 0.40 1.98
C GLU A 80 0.91 0.53 3.48
N VAL A 81 -0.29 0.15 3.89
CA VAL A 81 -0.72 0.12 5.30
C VAL A 81 -0.72 -1.28 5.90
N TRP A 82 -0.66 -2.32 5.06
CA TRP A 82 -0.84 -3.71 5.43
C TRP A 82 -0.34 -4.64 4.33
N ALA A 83 0.28 -5.76 4.69
CA ALA A 83 0.71 -6.78 3.75
C ALA A 83 0.44 -8.18 4.31
N LEU A 84 0.13 -9.12 3.40
CA LEU A 84 -0.22 -10.50 3.77
C LEU A 84 0.96 -11.25 4.39
N ASP A 85 2.19 -10.93 4.00
CA ASP A 85 3.41 -11.56 4.51
C ASP A 85 3.66 -11.30 6.00
N LEU A 86 2.99 -10.31 6.59
CA LEU A 86 2.97 -10.04 8.02
C LEU A 86 2.20 -11.10 8.83
N ALA A 87 1.52 -12.05 8.17
CA ALA A 87 0.86 -13.19 8.81
C ALA A 87 1.78 -14.00 9.73
N ASN A 88 3.09 -14.07 9.41
CA ASN A 88 4.09 -14.75 10.23
C ASN A 88 4.32 -14.08 11.59
N ARG A 89 3.91 -12.81 11.74
CA ARG A 89 4.09 -12.01 12.94
C ARG A 89 2.78 -11.80 13.71
N ASN A 90 1.66 -11.83 13.00
CA ASN A 90 0.33 -11.68 13.57
C ASN A 90 -0.59 -12.79 13.02
N PRO A 91 -0.84 -13.86 13.79
CA PRO A 91 -1.70 -14.96 13.36
C PRO A 91 -3.13 -14.54 12.98
N LEU A 92 -3.64 -13.42 13.52
CA LEU A 92 -4.97 -12.89 13.18
C LEU A 92 -5.07 -12.53 11.69
N ILE A 93 -3.97 -12.07 11.09
CA ILE A 93 -3.92 -11.78 9.64
C ILE A 93 -4.25 -13.05 8.85
N LYS A 94 -3.60 -14.17 9.19
CA LYS A 94 -3.85 -15.44 8.51
C LYS A 94 -5.30 -15.88 8.70
N GLN A 95 -5.80 -15.85 9.94
CA GLN A 95 -7.17 -16.26 10.26
C GLN A 95 -8.22 -15.46 9.48
N VAL A 96 -8.10 -14.13 9.44
CA VAL A 96 -9.03 -13.27 8.70
C VAL A 96 -8.90 -13.46 7.19
N ASN A 97 -7.67 -13.61 6.68
CA ASN A 97 -7.44 -13.88 5.27
C ASN A 97 -8.00 -15.24 4.83
N ASP A 98 -7.86 -16.30 5.63
CA ASP A 98 -8.40 -17.62 5.33
C ASP A 98 -9.94 -17.57 5.26
N LEU A 99 -10.60 -16.88 6.20
CA LEU A 99 -12.05 -16.69 6.18
C LEU A 99 -12.50 -15.98 4.90
N PHE A 100 -11.82 -14.91 4.51
CA PHE A 100 -12.15 -14.16 3.31
C PHE A 100 -11.88 -14.94 2.02
N SER A 101 -10.70 -15.53 1.89
CA SER A 101 -10.30 -16.29 0.71
C SER A 101 -11.16 -17.54 0.53
N SER A 102 -11.64 -18.17 1.61
CA SER A 102 -12.58 -19.29 1.53
C SER A 102 -13.87 -18.92 0.78
N ARG A 103 -14.34 -17.68 0.95
CA ARG A 103 -15.58 -17.16 0.35
C ARG A 103 -15.38 -16.52 -1.01
N TYR A 104 -14.34 -15.71 -1.17
CA TYR A 104 -14.15 -14.87 -2.36
C TYR A 104 -13.05 -15.35 -3.31
N LYS A 105 -12.29 -16.38 -2.92
CA LYS A 105 -11.19 -16.96 -3.70
C LYS A 105 -10.08 -15.97 -4.06
N ILE A 106 -9.96 -14.90 -3.28
CA ILE A 106 -8.90 -13.88 -3.36
C ILE A 106 -8.39 -13.57 -1.95
N ASN A 107 -7.16 -13.07 -1.85
CA ASN A 107 -6.57 -12.66 -0.58
C ASN A 107 -7.00 -11.25 -0.17
N PHE A 108 -6.85 -10.95 1.13
CA PHE A 108 -6.93 -9.60 1.65
C PHE A 108 -5.88 -8.69 0.99
N THR A 109 -6.25 -7.43 0.85
CA THR A 109 -5.38 -6.34 0.38
C THR A 109 -5.30 -5.26 1.45
N GLY A 110 -4.46 -4.25 1.27
CA GLY A 110 -4.48 -3.06 2.12
C GLY A 110 -5.87 -2.40 2.18
N ASN A 111 -6.63 -2.42 1.08
CA ASN A 111 -8.00 -1.92 1.03
C ASN A 111 -8.94 -2.75 1.90
N SER A 112 -9.02 -4.07 1.66
CA SER A 112 -9.88 -4.98 2.44
C SER A 112 -9.54 -4.93 3.93
N SER A 113 -8.26 -4.82 4.27
CA SER A 113 -7.77 -4.76 5.65
C SER A 113 -8.20 -3.48 6.37
N ARG A 114 -8.16 -2.32 5.69
CA ARG A 114 -8.67 -1.06 6.23
C ARG A 114 -10.18 -1.12 6.43
N THR A 115 -10.93 -1.63 5.45
CA THR A 115 -12.39 -1.75 5.55
C THR A 115 -12.80 -2.67 6.69
N PHE A 116 -12.14 -3.83 6.81
CA PHE A 116 -12.35 -4.75 7.92
C PHE A 116 -12.07 -4.08 9.27
N THR A 117 -10.93 -3.41 9.40
CA THR A 117 -10.55 -2.74 10.65
C THR A 117 -11.53 -1.63 11.02
N GLY A 118 -11.97 -0.82 10.04
CA GLY A 118 -12.99 0.20 10.26
C GLY A 118 -14.32 -0.37 10.75
N LEU A 119 -14.76 -1.50 10.19
CA LEU A 119 -15.96 -2.19 10.65
C LEU A 119 -15.80 -2.72 12.09
N MET A 120 -14.64 -3.30 12.41
CA MET A 120 -14.36 -3.79 13.77
C MET A 120 -14.34 -2.66 14.81
N VAL A 121 -13.81 -1.49 14.45
CA VAL A 121 -13.86 -0.28 15.29
C VAL A 121 -15.30 0.17 15.52
N LEU A 122 -16.12 0.19 14.47
CA LEU A 122 -17.55 0.53 14.60
C LEU A 122 -18.28 -0.47 15.50
N ALA A 123 -18.05 -1.77 15.32
CA ALA A 123 -18.68 -2.81 16.13
C ALA A 123 -18.28 -2.69 17.62
N ASP A 124 -17.00 -2.43 17.92
CA ASP A 124 -16.52 -2.14 19.27
C ASP A 124 -17.24 -0.93 19.88
N ALA A 125 -17.35 0.16 19.11
CA ALA A 125 -18.01 1.38 19.57
C ALA A 125 -19.52 1.16 19.84
N LEU A 126 -20.21 0.42 18.98
CA LEU A 126 -21.62 0.07 19.19
C LEU A 126 -21.83 -0.75 20.47
N ASN A 127 -20.96 -1.74 20.72
CA ASN A 127 -20.99 -2.54 21.94
C ASN A 127 -20.75 -1.68 23.19
N ARG A 128 -19.81 -0.71 23.14
CA ARG A 128 -19.56 0.23 24.25
C ARG A 128 -20.68 1.24 24.43
N ALA A 129 -21.32 1.68 23.35
CA ALA A 129 -22.43 2.63 23.41
C ALA A 129 -23.67 2.01 24.08
N GLY A 130 -23.90 0.70 23.88
CA GLY A 130 -25.06 -0.01 24.41
C GLY A 130 -26.40 0.56 23.93
N SER A 131 -26.38 1.31 22.83
CA SER A 131 -27.49 2.10 22.32
C SER A 131 -27.35 2.33 20.82
N THR A 132 -28.48 2.50 20.13
CA THR A 132 -28.54 2.90 18.73
C THR A 132 -28.66 4.42 18.54
N GLU A 133 -28.66 5.20 19.62
CA GLU A 133 -28.78 6.66 19.56
C GLU A 133 -27.52 7.28 18.92
N PRO A 134 -27.67 8.19 17.92
CA PRO A 134 -26.53 8.74 17.18
C PRO A 134 -25.46 9.38 18.06
N GLU A 135 -25.87 10.12 19.09
CA GLU A 135 -24.93 10.82 19.98
C GLU A 135 -24.18 9.86 20.91
N ALA A 136 -24.83 8.77 21.35
CA ALA A 136 -24.18 7.73 22.12
C ALA A 136 -23.10 7.01 21.31
N ILE A 137 -23.40 6.70 20.04
CA ILE A 137 -22.45 6.08 19.09
C ILE A 137 -21.28 7.03 18.80
N ARG A 138 -21.57 8.30 18.52
CA ARG A 138 -20.53 9.32 18.26
C ARG A 138 -19.57 9.45 19.45
N LYS A 139 -20.10 9.52 20.67
CA LYS A 139 -19.30 9.58 21.90
C LYS A 139 -18.44 8.32 22.06
N ALA A 140 -19.00 7.14 21.81
CA ALA A 140 -18.25 5.88 21.88
C ALA A 140 -17.13 5.83 20.82
N LEU A 141 -17.41 6.22 19.58
CA LEU A 141 -16.41 6.31 18.50
C LEU A 141 -15.27 7.28 18.86
N ALA A 142 -15.60 8.48 19.34
CA ALA A 142 -14.61 9.47 19.76
C ALA A 142 -13.73 8.98 20.92
N ALA A 143 -14.28 8.14 21.80
CA ALA A 143 -13.57 7.52 22.93
C ALA A 143 -12.82 6.22 22.57
N THR A 144 -12.70 5.88 21.29
CA THR A 144 -12.01 4.65 20.85
C THR A 144 -10.52 4.69 21.21
N ASP A 145 -10.06 3.65 21.88
CA ASP A 145 -8.64 3.39 22.18
C ASP A 145 -8.39 1.88 22.10
N ILE A 146 -8.13 1.37 20.89
CA ILE A 146 -7.92 -0.06 20.63
C ILE A 146 -6.41 -0.32 20.47
N PRO A 147 -5.79 -1.19 21.27
CA PRO A 147 -4.37 -1.49 21.16
C PRO A 147 -4.04 -2.32 19.91
N GLY A 148 -2.84 -2.12 19.37
CA GLY A 148 -2.39 -2.76 18.12
C GLY A 148 -2.42 -4.29 18.11
N ASN A 149 -2.23 -4.94 19.27
CA ASN A 149 -2.29 -6.40 19.38
C ASN A 149 -3.70 -6.99 19.15
N LYS A 150 -4.75 -6.16 19.09
CA LYS A 150 -6.11 -6.56 18.72
C LYS A 150 -6.44 -6.29 17.25
N LEU A 151 -5.49 -5.77 16.48
CA LEU A 151 -5.71 -5.39 15.08
C LEU A 151 -5.02 -6.38 14.14
N ILE A 152 -5.56 -6.51 12.92
CA ILE A 152 -4.83 -7.12 11.80
C ILE A 152 -3.84 -6.15 11.15
N MET A 153 -3.95 -4.85 11.48
CA MET A 153 -3.10 -3.81 10.94
C MET A 153 -1.79 -3.74 11.73
N PRO A 154 -0.64 -3.49 11.06
CA PRO A 154 0.64 -3.24 11.73
C PRO A 154 0.70 -1.83 12.33
N TRP A 155 -0.36 -1.43 13.04
CA TRP A 155 -0.50 -0.13 13.69
C TRP A 155 -0.24 -0.26 15.18
N LYS A 156 0.11 0.86 15.83
CA LYS A 156 0.21 0.89 17.30
C LYS A 156 -1.17 0.77 17.96
N GLY A 157 -2.23 1.13 17.25
CA GLY A 157 -3.61 1.06 17.71
C GLY A 157 -4.57 1.84 16.83
N VAL A 158 -5.80 2.02 17.32
CA VAL A 158 -6.78 2.96 16.80
C VAL A 158 -7.16 3.93 17.91
N LYS A 159 -6.80 5.20 17.75
CA LYS A 159 -7.14 6.29 18.66
C LYS A 159 -7.33 7.59 17.89
N PHE A 160 -8.50 8.20 18.04
CA PHE A 160 -8.86 9.40 17.30
C PHE A 160 -8.49 10.67 18.07
N ASP A 161 -7.91 11.65 17.37
CA ASP A 161 -7.76 13.00 17.89
C ASP A 161 -9.05 13.82 17.72
N ALA A 162 -9.00 15.10 18.10
CA ALA A 162 -10.14 16.02 17.97
C ALA A 162 -10.61 16.24 16.52
N THR A 163 -9.79 15.91 15.52
CA THR A 163 -10.14 15.99 14.10
C THR A 163 -10.73 14.68 13.56
N GLY A 164 -10.77 13.63 14.39
CA GLY A 164 -11.20 12.29 14.00
C GLY A 164 -10.11 11.45 13.33
N GLN A 165 -8.86 11.91 13.33
CA GLN A 165 -7.74 11.20 12.70
C GLN A 165 -7.17 10.14 13.63
N ASN A 166 -6.91 8.93 13.09
CA ASN A 166 -6.23 7.90 13.85
C ASN A 166 -4.74 8.23 14.03
N THR A 167 -4.37 8.64 15.24
CA THR A 167 -3.00 9.07 15.59
C THR A 167 -2.01 7.91 15.76
N LEU A 168 -2.51 6.67 15.85
CA LEU A 168 -1.70 5.47 16.07
C LEU A 168 -1.51 4.63 14.79
N GLY A 169 -2.05 5.10 13.66
CA GLY A 169 -1.89 4.49 12.36
C GLY A 169 -0.44 4.57 11.88
N GLN A 170 0.02 3.52 11.19
CA GLN A 170 1.37 3.45 10.63
C GLN A 170 1.34 2.92 9.19
N GLY A 171 2.34 3.34 8.41
CA GLY A 171 2.61 2.79 7.08
C GLY A 171 3.73 1.75 7.14
N ILE A 172 3.75 0.92 6.11
CA ILE A 172 4.86 0.03 5.77
C ILE A 172 5.32 0.36 4.35
N LEU A 173 6.51 -0.08 3.97
CA LEU A 173 6.93 -0.13 2.57
C LEU A 173 6.98 -1.59 2.13
N VAL A 174 6.41 -1.86 0.97
CA VAL A 174 6.52 -3.15 0.30
C VAL A 174 7.30 -2.98 -1.00
N GLN A 175 8.16 -3.94 -1.34
CA GLN A 175 8.84 -4.02 -2.62
C GLN A 175 8.30 -5.20 -3.41
N ILE A 176 8.08 -5.01 -4.70
CA ILE A 176 7.71 -6.10 -5.61
C ILE A 176 8.97 -6.90 -5.95
N LYS A 177 8.94 -8.20 -5.69
CA LYS A 177 10.00 -9.14 -6.06
C LYS A 177 9.37 -10.46 -6.48
N ASP A 178 9.85 -11.04 -7.57
CA ASP A 178 9.28 -12.25 -8.15
C ASP A 178 7.76 -12.15 -8.33
N GLY A 179 7.28 -10.96 -8.73
CA GLY A 179 5.86 -10.67 -8.92
C GLY A 179 5.02 -10.66 -7.64
N LYS A 180 5.64 -10.49 -6.45
CA LYS A 180 4.92 -10.45 -5.16
C LYS A 180 5.38 -9.28 -4.30
N TYR A 181 4.46 -8.73 -3.51
CA TYR A 181 4.79 -7.72 -2.51
C TYR A 181 5.46 -8.35 -1.30
N HIS A 182 6.62 -7.83 -0.93
CA HIS A 182 7.35 -8.17 0.29
C HIS A 182 7.55 -6.93 1.14
N THR A 183 7.18 -6.98 2.42
CA THR A 183 7.45 -5.92 3.38
C THR A 183 8.96 -5.74 3.54
N VAL A 184 9.46 -4.54 3.26
CA VAL A 184 10.88 -4.18 3.37
C VAL A 184 11.13 -3.09 4.42
N TRP A 185 10.09 -2.39 4.88
CA TRP A 185 10.19 -1.41 5.97
C TRP A 185 8.88 -1.33 6.77
N PRO A 186 8.92 -1.08 8.09
CA PRO A 186 10.10 -0.89 8.93
C PRO A 186 10.95 -2.17 9.04
N PHE A 187 12.25 -2.02 9.21
CA PHE A 187 13.19 -3.15 9.24
C PHE A 187 12.87 -4.15 10.35
N SER A 188 12.31 -3.67 11.46
CA SER A 188 11.82 -4.52 12.54
C SER A 188 10.62 -5.39 12.17
N MET A 189 10.00 -5.20 10.99
CA MET A 189 8.89 -5.97 10.43
C MET A 189 9.17 -6.55 9.04
N ALA A 190 10.34 -6.25 8.46
CA ALA A 190 10.67 -6.65 7.09
C ALA A 190 10.68 -8.18 6.95
N SER A 191 10.04 -8.68 5.89
CA SER A 191 10.13 -10.07 5.48
C SER A 191 11.32 -10.32 4.56
N GLN A 192 11.83 -9.26 3.91
CA GLN A 192 13.03 -9.28 3.10
C GLN A 192 13.74 -7.91 3.14
N GLU A 193 15.05 -7.90 2.89
CA GLU A 193 15.84 -6.66 2.72
C GLU A 193 15.48 -5.95 1.41
N PRO A 194 15.43 -4.61 1.36
CA PRO A 194 15.18 -3.89 0.10
C PRO A 194 16.31 -4.12 -0.92
N ILE A 195 15.94 -4.33 -2.18
CA ILE A 195 16.88 -4.32 -3.31
C ILE A 195 17.04 -2.87 -3.77
N TRP A 196 18.24 -2.34 -3.59
CA TRP A 196 18.66 -1.01 -4.04
C TRP A 196 20.16 -1.02 -4.39
N PRO A 197 20.59 -0.39 -5.50
CA PRO A 197 19.75 0.22 -6.53
C PRO A 197 18.93 -0.83 -7.28
N MET A 198 17.78 -0.42 -7.80
CA MET A 198 16.96 -1.23 -8.70
C MET A 198 17.77 -1.59 -9.97
N PRO A 199 17.83 -2.86 -10.38
CA PRO A 199 18.50 -3.26 -11.62
C PRO A 199 17.99 -2.48 -12.83
N LYS A 200 18.92 -2.10 -13.72
CA LYS A 200 18.59 -1.44 -14.99
C LYS A 200 17.76 -2.39 -15.84
N TRP A 201 16.95 -1.84 -16.75
CA TRP A 201 16.02 -2.65 -17.56
C TRP A 201 16.71 -3.81 -18.30
N ALA A 202 17.94 -3.60 -18.78
CA ALA A 202 18.72 -4.62 -19.49
C ALA A 202 19.18 -5.80 -18.61
N ASP A 203 19.25 -5.60 -17.28
CA ASP A 203 19.74 -6.59 -16.33
C ASP A 203 18.61 -7.44 -15.72
N ARG A 204 17.35 -7.12 -16.03
CA ARG A 204 16.17 -7.84 -15.54
C ARG A 204 15.91 -9.06 -16.42
N LYS A 205 16.18 -10.24 -15.88
CA LYS A 205 15.94 -11.52 -16.56
C LYS A 205 14.45 -11.78 -16.72
#